data_AF-A0A352NNW9-F1
#
_entry.id   AF-A0A352NNW9-F1
#
_cell.length_a   1.000
_cell.length_b   1.000
_cell.length_c   1.000
_cell.angle_alpha   90.00
_cell.angle_beta   90.00
_cell.angle_gamma   90.00
#
_symmetry.space_group_name_H-M   'P 1'
#
loop_
_entity.id
_entity.type
_entity.pdbx_description
1 polymer ?
#
loop_
_entity_poly.entity_id
_entity_poly.type
_entity_poly.pdbx_seq_one_letter_code
_entity_poly.pdbx_strand_id
1 'polypeptide(L)'
;MHSQARTGRANKRGEIFMTLEELKQFIEANKDNQEVQTYLKGLYPLTPEGVTAFLSTEEGKKLLQPRLDQHFTKGLETWKEKTLPSLLDEEIKKKFPAETEEQKRLRKLEEELASERQARVKSELVNKATTLATQKGLPVELVSYFVGQDEDTTVSNITALENIWQQAIEKAVEQKFKDNGRTTPPGGGGGSGQKNPWKKETFNLTEQGRLLRENPELARQMMAQAK
;
A
#
# COMPACT_ATOMS: atom_id res chain seq x y z
N MET A 1 5.61 65.87 71.19
CA MET A 1 6.01 67.14 70.53
C MET A 1 7.43 66.99 70.02
N HIS A 2 7.63 66.39 68.83
CA HIS A 2 8.95 66.32 68.20
C HIS A 2 9.04 67.46 67.19
N SER A 3 9.83 68.46 67.55
CA SER A 3 10.16 69.63 66.75
C SER A 3 11.05 69.20 65.60
N GLN A 4 10.56 69.31 64.36
CA GLN A 4 11.44 69.27 63.20
C GLN A 4 12.07 70.66 63.01
N ALA A 5 13.40 70.66 63.07
CA ALA A 5 14.26 71.82 62.91
C ALA A 5 14.09 72.45 61.52
N ARG A 6 13.96 73.77 61.48
CA ARG A 6 13.99 74.56 60.24
C ARG A 6 15.40 74.55 59.64
N THR A 7 15.66 73.65 58.71
CA THR A 7 16.85 73.66 57.84
C THR A 7 16.58 74.48 56.59
N GLY A 8 16.63 75.81 56.71
CA GLY A 8 16.52 76.70 55.56
C GLY A 8 17.33 77.98 55.76
N ARG A 9 18.18 78.35 54.79
CA ARG A 9 18.82 79.67 54.77
C ARG A 9 17.78 80.71 54.38
N ALA A 10 17.46 81.61 55.30
CA ALA A 10 16.52 82.70 55.06
C ALA A 10 17.23 83.95 54.52
N ASN A 11 16.67 84.56 53.47
CA ASN A 11 17.02 85.91 53.01
C ASN A 11 16.55 86.96 54.05
N LYS A 12 17.13 88.16 54.05
CA LYS A 12 16.69 89.37 54.78
C LYS A 12 15.18 89.71 54.61
N ARG A 13 14.46 89.09 53.67
CA ARG A 13 12.98 89.17 53.51
C ARG A 13 12.18 87.99 54.13
N GLY A 14 12.85 87.04 54.78
CA GLY A 14 12.20 85.88 55.42
C GLY A 14 11.85 84.72 54.47
N GLU A 15 12.23 84.81 53.19
CA GLU A 15 12.02 83.75 52.19
C GLU A 15 12.99 82.58 52.41
N ILE A 16 12.45 81.37 52.51
CA ILE A 16 13.20 80.13 52.63
C ILE A 16 13.54 79.64 51.22
N PHE A 17 14.83 79.53 50.90
CA PHE A 17 15.31 78.94 49.65
C PHE A 17 15.92 77.57 49.93
N MET A 18 15.44 76.54 49.23
CA MET A 18 16.10 75.24 49.12
C MET A 18 16.71 75.10 47.73
N THR A 19 17.91 74.55 47.67
CA THR A 19 18.54 74.15 46.41
C THR A 19 17.88 72.88 45.85
N LEU A 20 18.03 72.65 44.53
CA LEU A 20 17.55 71.41 43.90
C LEU A 20 18.15 70.16 44.57
N GLU A 21 19.41 70.25 45.02
CA GLU A 21 20.11 69.14 45.66
C GLU A 21 19.54 68.84 47.06
N GLU A 22 19.26 69.87 47.84
CA GLU A 22 18.58 69.73 49.14
C GLU A 22 17.16 69.19 48.98
N LEU A 23 16.45 69.58 47.91
CA LEU A 23 15.12 69.05 47.60
C LEU A 23 15.17 67.55 47.24
N LYS A 24 16.16 67.12 46.46
CA LYS A 24 16.37 65.69 46.15
C LYS A 24 16.65 64.89 47.41
N GLN A 25 17.57 65.36 48.26
CA GLN A 25 17.89 64.69 49.53
C GLN A 25 16.67 64.59 50.45
N PHE A 26 15.84 65.62 50.50
CA PHE A 26 14.59 65.58 51.26
C PHE A 26 13.62 64.51 50.73
N ILE A 27 13.45 64.41 49.41
CA ILE A 27 12.58 63.40 48.79
C ILE A 27 13.10 61.98 49.04
N GLU A 28 14.41 61.76 48.90
CA GLU A 28 15.03 60.45 49.15
C GLU A 28 14.94 60.03 50.62
N ALA A 29 15.18 60.96 51.56
CA ALA A 29 15.07 60.72 52.99
C ALA A 29 13.62 60.45 53.44
N ASN A 30 12.63 60.96 52.70
CA ASN A 30 11.20 60.81 52.99
C ASN A 30 10.46 59.93 51.98
N LYS A 31 11.18 59.05 51.27
CA LYS A 31 10.60 58.17 50.23
C LYS A 31 9.44 57.29 50.71
N ASP A 32 9.40 56.97 52.00
CA ASP A 32 8.37 56.14 52.64
C ASP A 32 7.27 56.96 53.34
N ASN A 33 7.36 58.30 53.33
CA ASN A 33 6.36 59.19 53.93
C ASN A 33 5.12 59.27 53.01
N GLN A 34 3.96 58.91 53.56
CA GLN A 34 2.70 58.86 52.82
C GLN A 34 2.26 60.21 52.24
N GLU A 35 2.51 61.32 52.93
CA GLU A 35 2.14 62.67 52.45
C GLU A 35 3.00 63.06 51.25
N VAL A 36 4.31 62.78 51.32
CA VAL A 36 5.26 63.03 50.22
C VAL A 36 4.91 62.15 49.02
N GLN A 37 4.63 60.87 49.22
CA GLN A 37 4.20 59.97 48.15
C GLN A 37 2.89 60.42 47.50
N THR A 38 1.91 60.87 48.30
CA THR A 38 0.61 61.34 47.80
C THR A 38 0.78 62.61 46.97
N TYR A 39 1.60 63.56 47.44
CA TYR A 39 1.90 64.78 46.70
C TYR A 39 2.62 64.47 45.37
N LEU A 40 3.64 63.60 45.38
CA LEU A 40 4.37 63.22 44.17
C LEU A 40 3.48 62.49 43.15
N LYS A 41 2.58 61.62 43.60
CA LYS A 41 1.55 61.00 42.76
C LYS A 41 0.57 62.03 42.18
N GLY A 42 0.28 63.11 42.92
CA GLY A 42 -0.54 64.22 42.44
C GLY A 42 0.15 65.08 41.37
N LEU A 43 1.49 65.19 41.41
CA LEU A 43 2.29 65.89 40.40
C LEU A 43 2.44 65.09 39.09
N TYR A 44 2.43 63.77 39.17
CA TYR A 44 2.45 62.84 38.04
C TYR A 44 1.21 61.94 38.06
N PRO A 45 0.02 62.49 37.77
CA PRO A 45 -1.20 61.69 37.76
C PRO A 45 -1.05 60.53 36.76
N LEU A 46 -1.58 59.34 37.11
CA LEU A 46 -1.74 58.25 36.16
C LEU A 46 -2.83 58.64 35.16
N THR A 47 -2.44 59.43 34.16
CA THR A 47 -3.31 59.74 33.03
C THR A 47 -3.19 58.64 31.98
N PRO A 48 -4.25 58.41 31.18
CA PRO A 48 -4.18 57.50 30.04
C PRO A 48 -3.00 57.80 29.12
N GLU A 49 -2.67 59.07 28.90
CA GLU A 49 -1.55 59.51 28.05
C GLU A 49 -0.20 59.12 28.65
N GLY A 50 0.00 59.34 29.95
CA GLY A 50 1.25 58.99 30.64
C GLY A 50 1.46 57.48 30.72
N VAL A 51 0.40 56.72 30.99
CA VAL A 51 0.44 55.25 30.98
C VAL A 51 0.72 54.72 29.58
N THR A 52 0.08 55.29 28.55
CA THR A 52 0.31 54.89 27.15
C THR A 52 1.75 55.19 26.71
N ALA A 53 2.29 56.36 27.08
CA ALA A 53 3.67 56.72 26.82
C ALA A 53 4.65 55.75 27.50
N PHE A 54 4.41 55.40 28.77
CA PHE A 54 5.21 54.40 29.48
C PHE A 54 5.11 53.00 28.84
N LEU A 55 3.91 52.52 28.51
CA LEU A 55 3.72 51.22 27.86
C LEU A 55 4.38 51.14 26.47
N SER A 56 4.70 52.27 25.85
CA SER A 56 5.43 52.34 24.58
C SER A 56 6.96 52.26 24.74
N THR A 57 7.48 52.40 25.96
CA THR A 57 8.91 52.21 26.29
C THR A 57 9.29 50.74 26.32
N GLU A 58 10.59 50.44 26.29
CA GLU A 58 11.08 49.05 26.36
C GLU A 58 10.74 48.38 27.69
N GLU A 59 10.82 49.12 28.81
CA GLU A 59 10.46 48.64 30.14
C GLU A 59 8.95 48.35 30.24
N GLY A 60 8.11 49.22 29.68
CA GLY A 60 6.66 49.06 29.63
C GLY A 60 6.23 47.86 28.78
N LYS A 61 6.83 47.70 27.59
CA LYS A 61 6.61 46.52 26.75
C LYS A 61 7.07 45.25 27.44
N LYS A 62 8.25 45.23 28.07
CA LYS A 62 8.76 44.04 28.77
C LYS A 62 7.84 43.58 29.89
N LEU A 63 7.15 44.50 30.56
CA LEU A 63 6.16 44.18 31.59
C LEU A 63 4.86 43.60 31.01
N LEU A 64 4.39 44.18 29.90
CA LEU A 64 3.08 43.85 29.33
C LEU A 64 3.12 42.65 28.37
N GLN A 65 4.20 42.51 27.61
CA GLN A 65 4.36 41.50 26.54
C GLN A 65 4.08 40.08 27.03
N PRO A 66 4.63 39.59 28.17
CA PRO A 66 4.37 38.23 28.62
C PRO A 66 2.90 37.95 28.93
N ARG A 67 2.17 38.98 29.42
CA ARG A 67 0.74 38.86 29.71
C ARG A 67 -0.08 38.84 28.43
N LEU A 68 0.25 39.71 27.48
CA LEU A 68 -0.41 39.71 26.16
C LEU A 68 -0.20 38.37 25.45
N ASP A 69 1.03 37.86 25.44
CA ASP A 69 1.36 36.57 24.85
C ASP A 69 0.59 35.44 25.53
N GLN A 70 0.56 35.40 26.87
CA GLN A 70 -0.21 34.39 27.61
C GLN A 70 -1.70 34.43 27.29
N HIS A 71 -2.31 35.63 27.25
CA HIS A 71 -3.71 35.79 26.89
C HIS A 71 -3.99 35.41 25.44
N PHE A 72 -3.11 35.80 24.52
CA PHE A 72 -3.21 35.45 23.10
C PHE A 72 -3.09 33.95 22.91
N THR A 73 -2.06 33.30 23.47
CA THR A 73 -1.87 31.85 23.41
C THR A 73 -3.08 31.12 23.97
N LYS A 74 -3.59 31.51 25.15
CA LYS A 74 -4.79 30.89 25.74
C LYS A 74 -6.02 31.05 24.85
N GLY A 75 -6.22 32.24 24.28
CA GLY A 75 -7.32 32.51 23.36
C GLY A 75 -7.22 31.68 22.08
N LEU A 76 -6.02 31.58 21.52
CA LEU A 76 -5.73 30.80 20.33
C LEU A 76 -5.91 29.29 20.57
N GLU A 77 -5.44 28.76 21.69
CA GLU A 77 -5.69 27.36 22.07
C GLU A 77 -7.18 27.10 22.31
N THR A 78 -7.89 28.00 23.01
CA THR A 78 -9.35 27.87 23.20
C THR A 78 -10.10 27.87 21.87
N TRP A 79 -9.69 28.71 20.92
CA TRP A 79 -10.28 28.76 19.58
C TRP A 79 -9.97 27.48 18.79
N LYS A 80 -8.73 26.99 18.84
CA LYS A 80 -8.35 25.71 18.22
C LYS A 80 -9.10 24.53 18.81
N GLU A 81 -9.37 24.52 20.10
CA GLU A 81 -10.09 23.42 20.75
C GLU A 81 -11.60 23.47 20.48
N LYS A 82 -12.21 24.66 20.50
CA LYS A 82 -13.67 24.80 20.46
C LYS A 82 -14.25 25.13 19.10
N THR A 83 -13.53 25.87 18.28
CA THR A 83 -14.05 26.43 17.03
C THR A 83 -13.48 25.71 15.81
N LEU A 84 -12.18 25.42 15.79
CA LEU A 84 -11.53 24.75 14.67
C LEU A 84 -12.15 23.37 14.33
N PRO A 85 -12.52 22.49 15.29
CA PRO A 85 -13.11 21.20 14.95
C PRO A 85 -14.47 21.34 14.27
N SER A 86 -15.31 22.29 14.72
CA SER A 86 -16.61 22.55 14.09
C SER A 86 -16.46 23.01 12.64
N LEU A 87 -15.54 23.96 12.39
CA LEU A 87 -15.28 24.46 11.04
C LEU A 87 -14.67 23.38 10.15
N LEU A 88 -13.79 22.55 10.71
CA LEU A 88 -13.20 21.41 10.00
C LEU A 88 -14.27 20.37 9.64
N ASP A 89 -15.15 20.02 10.57
CA ASP A 89 -16.23 19.07 10.36
C ASP A 89 -17.26 19.58 9.35
N GLU A 90 -17.58 20.88 9.36
CA GLU A 90 -18.44 21.51 8.36
C GLU A 90 -17.83 21.44 6.95
N GLU A 91 -16.53 21.76 6.82
CA GLU A 91 -15.84 21.68 5.53
C GLU A 91 -15.67 20.23 5.06
N ILE A 92 -15.41 19.28 5.97
CA ILE A 92 -15.40 17.85 5.68
C ILE A 92 -16.78 17.40 5.20
N LYS A 93 -17.87 17.78 5.88
CA LYS A 93 -19.25 17.45 5.45
C LYS A 93 -19.60 18.08 4.09
N LYS A 94 -19.08 19.28 3.81
CA LYS A 94 -19.31 19.97 2.54
C LYS A 94 -18.57 19.31 1.37
N LYS A 95 -17.32 18.86 1.59
CA LYS A 95 -16.50 18.19 0.58
C LYS A 95 -16.82 16.70 0.43
N PHE A 96 -17.22 16.07 1.53
CA PHE A 96 -17.54 14.66 1.66
C PHE A 96 -18.90 14.52 2.35
N PRO A 97 -20.00 14.89 1.67
CA PRO A 97 -21.32 14.62 2.20
C PRO A 97 -21.43 13.12 2.49
N ALA A 98 -21.99 12.75 3.65
CA ALA A 98 -22.27 11.36 3.96
C ALA A 98 -23.05 10.77 2.77
N GLU A 99 -22.55 9.67 2.19
CA GLU A 99 -23.22 9.07 1.03
C GLU A 99 -24.69 8.89 1.36
N THR A 100 -25.54 9.51 0.55
CA THR A 100 -26.98 9.34 0.69
C THR A 100 -27.31 7.85 0.53
N GLU A 101 -28.42 7.38 1.09
CA GLU A 101 -28.84 5.99 0.90
C GLU A 101 -28.97 5.63 -0.59
N GLU A 102 -29.27 6.60 -1.46
CA GLU A 102 -29.26 6.46 -2.91
C GLU A 102 -27.85 6.28 -3.48
N GLN A 103 -26.85 7.02 -3.01
CA GLN A 103 -25.46 6.86 -3.44
C GLN A 103 -24.86 5.53 -2.98
N LYS A 104 -25.15 5.09 -1.75
CA LYS A 104 -24.75 3.75 -1.27
C LYS A 104 -25.38 2.65 -2.11
N ARG A 105 -26.67 2.78 -2.44
CA ARG A 105 -27.38 1.84 -3.33
C ARG A 105 -26.76 1.84 -4.72
N LEU A 106 -26.46 3.01 -5.27
CA LEU A 106 -25.82 3.13 -6.58
C LEU A 106 -24.46 2.47 -6.59
N ARG A 107 -23.60 2.75 -5.59
CA ARG A 107 -22.28 2.11 -5.45
C ARG A 107 -22.40 0.58 -5.35
N LYS A 108 -23.34 0.10 -4.54
CA LYS A 108 -23.61 -1.34 -4.40
C LYS A 108 -24.08 -1.97 -5.71
N LEU A 109 -24.98 -1.29 -6.44
CA LEU A 109 -25.44 -1.73 -7.75
C LEU A 109 -24.32 -1.71 -8.80
N GLU A 110 -23.44 -0.71 -8.77
CA GLU A 110 -22.26 -0.63 -9.65
C GLU A 110 -21.26 -1.75 -9.36
N GLU A 111 -21.01 -2.04 -8.09
CA GLU A 111 -20.15 -3.14 -7.66
C GLU A 111 -20.73 -4.50 -8.04
N GLU A 112 -22.03 -4.72 -7.82
CA GLU A 112 -22.75 -5.92 -8.23
C GLU A 112 -22.72 -6.08 -9.76
N LEU A 113 -22.98 -5.02 -10.52
CA LEU A 113 -22.92 -5.03 -11.97
C LEU A 113 -21.49 -5.32 -12.49
N ALA A 114 -20.46 -4.77 -11.85
CA ALA A 114 -19.07 -5.04 -12.20
C ALA A 114 -18.70 -6.51 -11.93
N SER A 115 -19.09 -7.05 -10.78
CA SER A 115 -18.91 -8.45 -10.42
C SER A 115 -19.62 -9.39 -11.40
N GLU A 116 -20.88 -9.10 -11.74
CA GLU A 116 -21.66 -9.88 -12.71
C GLU A 116 -21.05 -9.84 -14.12
N ARG A 117 -20.57 -8.67 -14.56
CA ARG A 117 -19.86 -8.54 -15.84
C ARG A 117 -18.58 -9.39 -15.84
N GLN A 118 -17.81 -9.36 -14.76
CA GLN A 118 -16.60 -10.15 -14.63
C GLN A 118 -16.91 -11.66 -14.62
N ALA A 119 -17.95 -12.08 -13.90
CA ALA A 119 -18.41 -13.46 -13.87
C ALA A 119 -18.85 -13.94 -15.25
N ARG A 120 -19.59 -13.11 -16.00
CA ARG A 120 -20.01 -13.44 -17.37
C ARG A 120 -18.82 -13.60 -18.31
N VAL A 121 -17.88 -12.65 -18.31
CA VAL A 121 -16.67 -12.73 -19.14
C VAL A 121 -15.88 -14.00 -18.80
N LYS A 122 -15.71 -14.31 -17.51
CA LYS A 122 -15.05 -15.54 -17.08
C LYS A 122 -15.79 -16.79 -17.57
N SER A 123 -17.12 -16.82 -17.48
CA SER A 123 -17.92 -17.94 -17.98
C SER A 123 -17.80 -18.12 -19.49
N GLU A 124 -17.77 -17.03 -20.26
CA GLU A 124 -17.57 -17.06 -21.71
C GLU A 124 -16.19 -17.64 -22.06
N LEU A 125 -15.15 -17.19 -21.36
CA LEU A 125 -13.79 -17.71 -21.53
C LEU A 125 -13.69 -19.20 -21.15
N VAL A 126 -14.33 -19.64 -20.05
CA VAL A 126 -14.38 -21.05 -19.65
C VAL A 126 -15.08 -21.90 -20.71
N ASN A 127 -16.20 -21.43 -21.27
CA ASN A 127 -16.93 -22.15 -22.32
C ASN A 127 -16.08 -22.30 -23.59
N LYS A 128 -15.40 -21.22 -23.98
CA LYS A 128 -14.49 -21.23 -25.13
C LYS A 128 -13.30 -22.15 -24.90
N ALA A 129 -12.69 -22.07 -23.72
CA ALA A 129 -11.61 -22.94 -23.31
C ALA A 129 -12.04 -24.42 -23.34
N THR A 130 -13.23 -24.73 -22.81
CA THR A 130 -13.81 -26.07 -22.81
C THR A 130 -14.02 -26.61 -24.23
N THR A 131 -14.49 -25.75 -25.13
CA THR A 131 -14.66 -26.09 -26.55
C THR A 131 -13.31 -26.41 -27.20
N LEU A 132 -12.31 -25.56 -27.00
CA LEU A 132 -10.95 -25.75 -27.54
C LEU A 132 -10.30 -27.03 -27.00
N ALA A 133 -10.43 -27.28 -25.70
CA ALA A 133 -9.91 -28.48 -25.07
C ALA A 133 -10.57 -29.75 -25.61
N THR A 134 -11.89 -29.73 -25.80
CA THR A 134 -12.62 -30.86 -26.40
C THR A 134 -12.12 -31.13 -27.83
N GLN A 135 -11.94 -30.07 -28.64
CA GLN A 135 -11.41 -30.18 -30.01
C GLN A 135 -9.98 -30.73 -30.05
N LYS A 136 -9.16 -30.40 -29.05
CA LYS A 136 -7.74 -30.80 -28.95
C LYS A 136 -7.53 -32.11 -28.17
N GLY A 137 -8.60 -32.76 -27.72
CA GLY A 137 -8.53 -34.00 -26.93
C GLY A 137 -7.90 -33.82 -25.55
N LEU A 138 -8.01 -32.62 -24.97
CA LEU A 138 -7.48 -32.29 -23.65
C LEU A 138 -8.52 -32.57 -22.55
N PRO A 139 -8.08 -32.88 -21.32
CA PRO A 139 -8.98 -33.12 -20.20
C PRO A 139 -9.79 -31.87 -19.83
N VAL A 140 -11.09 -31.87 -20.12
CA VAL A 140 -12.00 -30.73 -19.89
C VAL A 140 -12.05 -30.29 -18.42
N GLU A 141 -11.93 -31.23 -17.48
CA GLU A 141 -11.95 -30.96 -16.03
C GLU A 141 -10.81 -30.03 -15.58
N LEU A 142 -9.69 -30.01 -16.31
CA LEU A 142 -8.52 -29.20 -15.97
C LEU A 142 -8.54 -27.82 -16.63
N VAL A 143 -9.40 -27.60 -17.61
CA VAL A 143 -9.36 -26.42 -18.48
C VAL A 143 -9.69 -25.13 -17.75
N SER A 144 -10.56 -25.19 -16.74
CA SER A 144 -10.94 -24.03 -15.92
C SER A 144 -9.74 -23.37 -15.22
N TYR A 145 -8.68 -24.13 -14.95
CA TYR A 145 -7.44 -23.62 -14.33
C TYR A 145 -6.52 -22.89 -15.32
N PHE A 146 -6.74 -23.03 -16.63
CA PHE A 146 -5.93 -22.42 -17.67
C PHE A 146 -6.60 -21.20 -18.33
N VAL A 147 -7.77 -20.78 -17.84
CA VAL A 147 -8.45 -19.56 -18.31
C VAL A 147 -7.70 -18.32 -17.83
N GLY A 148 -7.32 -17.46 -18.78
CA GLY A 148 -6.56 -16.24 -18.56
C GLY A 148 -7.44 -15.01 -18.30
N GLN A 149 -6.83 -13.83 -18.39
CA GLN A 149 -7.52 -12.54 -18.24
C GLN A 149 -8.40 -12.20 -19.46
N ASP A 150 -8.03 -12.75 -20.61
CA ASP A 150 -8.65 -12.50 -21.90
C ASP A 150 -8.60 -13.77 -22.76
N GLU A 151 -9.14 -13.65 -23.98
CA GLU A 151 -9.19 -14.74 -24.93
C GLU A 151 -7.78 -15.20 -25.38
N ASP A 152 -6.90 -14.26 -25.73
CA ASP A 152 -5.58 -14.57 -26.28
C ASP A 152 -4.72 -15.33 -25.27
N THR A 153 -4.72 -14.88 -24.01
CA THR A 153 -4.04 -15.55 -22.90
C THR A 153 -4.63 -16.93 -22.62
N THR A 154 -5.96 -17.06 -22.69
CA THR A 154 -6.64 -18.36 -22.54
C THR A 154 -6.24 -19.34 -23.65
N VAL A 155 -6.24 -18.90 -24.91
CA VAL A 155 -5.84 -19.74 -26.06
C VAL A 155 -4.36 -20.15 -25.95
N SER A 156 -3.49 -19.22 -25.56
CA SER A 156 -2.06 -19.47 -25.36
C SER A 156 -1.83 -20.53 -24.27
N ASN A 157 -2.50 -20.40 -23.12
CA ASN A 157 -2.40 -21.35 -22.02
C ASN A 157 -2.87 -22.76 -22.42
N ILE A 158 -3.99 -22.86 -23.15
CA ILE A 158 -4.51 -24.15 -23.63
C ILE A 158 -3.57 -24.78 -24.65
N THR A 159 -2.97 -23.98 -25.53
CA THR A 159 -2.00 -24.46 -26.52
C THR A 159 -0.72 -24.97 -25.84
N ALA A 160 -0.26 -24.29 -24.79
CA ALA A 160 0.85 -24.77 -23.98
C ALA A 160 0.53 -26.11 -23.29
N LEU A 161 -0.68 -26.23 -22.72
CA LEU A 161 -1.17 -27.47 -22.13
C LEU A 161 -1.22 -28.59 -23.17
N GLU A 162 -1.71 -28.31 -24.39
CA GLU A 162 -1.76 -29.27 -25.49
C GLU A 162 -0.39 -29.85 -25.81
N ASN A 163 0.62 -29.00 -25.98
CA ASN A 163 1.97 -29.44 -26.34
C ASN A 163 2.56 -30.35 -25.26
N ILE A 164 2.40 -29.99 -23.98
CA ILE A 164 2.91 -30.79 -22.86
C ILE A 164 2.14 -32.11 -22.76
N TRP A 165 0.83 -32.07 -22.94
CA TRP A 165 -0.04 -33.25 -22.87
C TRP A 165 0.28 -34.25 -23.97
N GLN A 166 0.45 -33.80 -25.21
CA GLN A 166 0.84 -34.66 -26.33
C GLN A 166 2.21 -35.29 -26.10
N GLN A 167 3.21 -34.53 -25.66
CA GLN A 167 4.52 -35.08 -25.31
C GLN A 167 4.45 -36.12 -24.17
N ALA A 168 3.57 -35.91 -23.18
CA ALA A 168 3.37 -36.87 -22.10
C ALA A 168 2.70 -38.15 -22.60
N ILE A 169 1.71 -38.05 -23.49
CA ILE A 169 1.09 -39.21 -24.15
C ILE A 169 2.12 -39.95 -24.99
N GLU A 170 2.90 -39.28 -25.82
CA GLU A 170 3.94 -39.89 -26.64
C GLU A 170 4.95 -40.67 -25.79
N LYS A 171 5.44 -40.08 -24.71
CA LYS A 171 6.35 -40.75 -23.76
C LYS A 171 5.70 -41.94 -23.08
N ALA A 172 4.44 -41.81 -22.65
CA ALA A 172 3.71 -42.91 -22.02
C ALA A 172 3.49 -44.07 -23.00
N VAL A 173 3.14 -43.77 -24.25
CA VAL A 173 2.99 -44.75 -25.33
C VAL A 173 4.32 -45.42 -25.63
N GLU A 174 5.41 -44.66 -25.76
CA GLU A 174 6.76 -45.21 -25.95
C GLU A 174 7.18 -46.13 -24.80
N GLN A 175 6.92 -45.74 -23.55
CA GLN A 175 7.16 -46.59 -22.39
C GLN A 175 6.32 -47.86 -22.43
N LYS A 176 5.01 -47.77 -22.73
CA LYS A 176 4.16 -48.96 -22.91
C LYS A 176 4.65 -49.87 -24.03
N PHE A 177 5.16 -49.31 -25.13
CA PHE A 177 5.78 -50.10 -26.19
C PHE A 177 7.13 -50.70 -25.78
N LYS A 178 7.91 -50.07 -24.89
CA LYS A 178 9.13 -50.66 -24.32
C LYS A 178 8.80 -51.78 -23.33
N ASP A 179 7.83 -51.56 -22.45
CA ASP A 179 7.37 -52.52 -21.46
C ASP A 179 6.72 -53.75 -22.11
N ASN A 180 5.86 -53.53 -23.11
CA ASN A 180 5.19 -54.62 -23.85
C ASN A 180 6.02 -55.14 -25.03
N GLY A 181 7.03 -54.39 -25.46
CA GLY A 181 7.85 -54.66 -26.64
C GLY A 181 9.30 -54.94 -26.29
N ARG A 182 9.57 -55.70 -25.21
CA ARG A 182 10.69 -56.64 -25.13
C ARG A 182 10.67 -57.48 -23.86
N THR A 183 10.14 -58.70 -24.01
CA THR A 183 10.90 -59.89 -23.59
C THR A 183 11.34 -60.64 -24.84
N THR A 184 12.34 -60.11 -25.56
CA THR A 184 13.31 -61.00 -26.22
C THR A 184 14.63 -60.81 -25.48
N PRO A 185 15.12 -61.83 -24.76
CA PRO A 185 16.34 -61.71 -23.96
C PRO A 185 17.52 -61.28 -24.84
N PRO A 186 18.41 -60.40 -24.35
CA PRO A 186 19.64 -60.07 -25.05
C PRO A 186 20.58 -61.28 -24.96
N GLY A 187 20.73 -61.98 -26.08
CA GLY A 187 21.88 -62.84 -26.41
C GLY A 187 22.45 -63.70 -25.28
N GLY A 188 21.88 -64.88 -25.09
CA GLY A 188 22.45 -65.93 -24.26
C GLY A 188 21.77 -67.28 -24.47
N GLY A 189 22.09 -67.96 -25.58
CA GLY A 189 21.89 -69.40 -25.76
C GLY A 189 20.45 -69.92 -25.96
N GLY A 190 20.17 -70.41 -27.17
CA GLY A 190 19.13 -71.44 -27.38
C GLY A 190 17.69 -70.96 -27.61
N GLY A 191 17.29 -70.94 -28.89
CA GLY A 191 15.91 -71.29 -29.28
C GLY A 191 14.81 -70.23 -29.17
N SER A 192 14.74 -69.29 -30.12
CA SER A 192 13.50 -68.57 -30.44
C SER A 192 12.83 -69.17 -31.69
N GLY A 193 12.06 -70.24 -31.46
CA GLY A 193 10.77 -70.64 -32.03
C GLY A 193 10.26 -70.29 -33.43
N GLN A 194 10.99 -69.63 -34.34
CA GLN A 194 10.54 -69.48 -35.72
C GLN A 194 10.82 -70.78 -36.48
N LYS A 195 9.80 -71.64 -36.52
CA LYS A 195 9.80 -72.91 -37.23
C LYS A 195 10.14 -72.68 -38.70
N ASN A 196 11.33 -73.11 -39.11
CA ASN A 196 11.82 -72.93 -40.48
C ASN A 196 10.94 -73.76 -41.43
N PRO A 197 10.20 -73.14 -42.37
CA PRO A 197 9.22 -73.86 -43.19
C PRO A 197 9.85 -74.80 -44.22
N TRP A 198 11.18 -74.85 -44.35
CA TRP A 198 11.92 -75.80 -45.18
C TRP A 198 12.46 -77.01 -44.41
N LYS A 199 12.43 -77.03 -43.06
CA LYS A 199 12.85 -78.20 -42.28
C LYS A 199 11.78 -79.30 -42.32
N LYS A 200 12.20 -80.57 -42.32
CA LYS A 200 11.28 -81.74 -42.40
C LYS A 200 10.17 -81.73 -41.34
N GLU A 201 10.49 -81.30 -40.12
CA GLU A 201 9.56 -81.29 -38.98
C GLU A 201 8.55 -80.14 -39.04
N THR A 202 8.82 -79.12 -39.86
CA THR A 202 8.06 -77.86 -39.88
C THR A 202 7.71 -77.42 -41.31
N PHE A 203 7.66 -78.38 -42.23
CA PHE A 203 7.46 -78.14 -43.65
C PHE A 203 6.09 -77.51 -43.94
N ASN A 204 6.06 -76.33 -44.56
CA ASN A 204 4.82 -75.64 -44.92
C ASN A 204 4.96 -74.88 -46.24
N LEU A 205 4.29 -75.35 -47.30
CA LEU A 205 4.41 -74.82 -48.65
C LEU A 205 3.81 -73.42 -48.82
N THR A 206 2.74 -73.09 -48.08
CA THR A 206 2.10 -71.77 -48.10
C THR A 206 3.03 -70.71 -47.51
N GLU A 207 3.70 -71.03 -46.41
CA GLU A 207 4.67 -70.15 -45.77
C GLU A 207 5.94 -69.98 -46.60
N GLN A 208 6.39 -71.03 -47.30
CA GLN A 208 7.49 -70.92 -48.26
C GLN A 208 7.14 -69.95 -49.39
N GLY A 209 5.93 -70.07 -49.98
CA GLY A 209 5.47 -69.16 -51.04
C GLY A 209 5.34 -67.71 -50.56
N ARG A 210 4.84 -67.52 -49.33
CA ARG A 210 4.75 -66.20 -48.69
C ARG A 210 6.13 -65.57 -48.51
N LEU A 211 7.09 -66.32 -47.94
CA LEU A 211 8.45 -65.85 -47.69
C LEU A 211 9.22 -65.58 -48.98
N LEU A 212 9.06 -66.40 -50.02
CA LEU A 212 9.72 -66.17 -51.31
C LEU A 212 9.23 -64.88 -51.99
N ARG A 213 7.97 -64.50 -51.78
CA ARG A 213 7.36 -63.30 -52.35
C ARG A 213 7.64 -62.04 -51.52
N GLU A 214 7.59 -62.15 -50.20
CA GLU A 214 7.68 -61.01 -49.28
C GLU A 214 9.11 -60.73 -48.81
N ASN A 215 9.95 -61.77 -48.68
CA ASN A 215 11.35 -61.62 -48.25
C ASN A 215 12.26 -62.73 -48.85
N PRO A 216 12.67 -62.59 -50.12
CA PRO A 216 13.44 -63.60 -50.83
C PRO A 216 14.86 -63.84 -50.28
N GLU A 217 15.41 -62.90 -49.50
CA GLU A 217 16.71 -63.06 -48.85
C GLU A 217 16.61 -63.94 -47.60
N LEU A 218 15.60 -63.69 -46.76
CA LEU A 218 15.30 -64.52 -45.60
C LEU A 218 14.93 -65.96 -46.02
N ALA A 219 14.16 -66.11 -47.10
CA ALA A 219 13.84 -67.42 -47.67
C ALA A 219 15.11 -68.20 -48.05
N ARG A 220 16.07 -67.56 -48.72
CA ARG A 220 17.37 -68.18 -49.07
C ARG A 220 18.17 -68.59 -47.84
N GLN A 221 18.21 -67.74 -46.82
CA GLN A 221 18.90 -68.04 -45.57
C GLN A 221 18.28 -69.24 -44.85
N MET A 222 16.95 -69.31 -44.81
CA MET A 222 16.23 -70.43 -44.19
C MET A 222 16.33 -71.73 -44.99
N MET A 223 16.30 -71.67 -46.32
CA MET A 223 16.58 -72.83 -47.18
C MET A 223 17.98 -73.40 -46.94
N ALA A 224 18.99 -72.53 -46.81
CA ALA A 224 20.36 -72.95 -46.50
C ALA A 224 20.49 -73.59 -45.11
N GLN A 225 19.68 -73.15 -44.15
CA GLN A 225 19.62 -73.71 -42.78
C GLN A 225 18.76 -74.99 -42.65
N ALA A 226 18.10 -75.41 -43.72
CA ALA A 226 17.24 -76.61 -43.74
C ALA A 226 17.91 -77.85 -44.37
N LYS A 227 19.18 -77.71 -44.75
CA LYS A 227 20.01 -78.79 -45.32
C LYS A 227 20.53 -79.75 -44.26
#